data_AF-A0A519F4N8-F1
#
_entry.id   AF-A0A519F4N8-F1
#
_cell.length_a   1.000
_cell.length_b   1.000
_cell.length_c   1.000
_cell.angle_alpha   90.00
_cell.angle_beta   90.00
_cell.angle_gamma   90.00
#
_symmetry.space_group_name_H-M   'P 1'
#
loop_
_entity.id
_entity.type
_entity.pdbx_description
1 polymer ?
#
loop_
_entity_poly.entity_id
_entity_poly.type
_entity_poly.pdbx_seq_one_letter_code
_entity_poly.pdbx_strand_id
1 'polypeptide(L)'
;MNRTLYSILFHLGLPLIALRLWLRSRKAPAYAQRVGERFALGLPAMQRGGIWVHAVSVGESIAAAPMIRALLARYPQLPITITCMTPTGSERIQSLFAHEPRVQHCYLPYDFPWAAGRFLDHIQPKIGVIMETELWPNHIHQCAKRGIPTVLANARLSERSARGYGRFAGLTRPMLAEMSLFAVQTETEAQRFRDLGARPECVTVTGSIKFDLTIDPQLLERAVQQREQWQTLQRPVWIAASTHAGEDEVVLAAHRTLMETHADALLILVPRHPERFNSV
;
A
#
# COMPACT_ATOMS: atom_id res chain seq x y z
N MET A 1 -25.36 -8.45 -7.36
CA MET A 1 -25.39 -7.87 -6.00
C MET A 1 -25.26 -6.36 -6.12
N ASN A 2 -26.14 -5.58 -5.46
CA ASN A 2 -26.04 -4.12 -5.39
C ASN A 2 -25.44 -3.68 -4.04
N ARG A 3 -25.17 -2.38 -3.85
CA ARG A 3 -24.56 -1.84 -2.62
C ARG A 3 -25.39 -2.09 -1.36
N THR A 4 -26.72 -2.05 -1.46
CA THR A 4 -27.62 -2.34 -0.32
C THR A 4 -27.47 -3.79 0.14
N LEU A 5 -27.53 -4.75 -0.79
CA LEU A 5 -27.34 -6.16 -0.46
C LEU A 5 -25.92 -6.43 0.07
N TYR A 6 -24.89 -5.83 -0.54
CA TYR A 6 -23.52 -5.88 -0.03
C TYR A 6 -23.46 -5.42 1.43
N SER A 7 -24.08 -4.27 1.73
CA SER A 7 -24.09 -3.71 3.08
C SER A 7 -24.83 -4.64 4.05
N ILE A 8 -26.00 -5.17 3.69
CA ILE A 8 -26.75 -6.11 4.54
C ILE A 8 -25.91 -7.36 4.84
N LEU A 9 -25.33 -7.99 3.82
CA LEU A 9 -24.48 -9.17 3.98
C LEU A 9 -23.25 -8.87 4.86
N PHE A 10 -22.65 -7.68 4.70
CA PHE A 10 -21.52 -7.27 5.51
C PHE A 10 -21.91 -7.06 6.99
N HIS A 11 -23.11 -6.55 7.27
CA HIS A 11 -23.66 -6.46 8.64
C HIS A 11 -23.95 -7.84 9.23
N LEU A 12 -24.55 -8.75 8.46
CA LEU A 12 -24.76 -10.12 8.90
C LEU A 12 -23.44 -10.87 9.16
N GLY A 13 -22.37 -10.49 8.45
CA GLY A 13 -21.02 -10.99 8.67
C GLY A 13 -20.30 -10.42 9.89
N LEU A 14 -20.85 -9.40 10.57
CA LEU A 14 -20.20 -8.73 11.70
C LEU A 14 -19.79 -9.70 12.84
N PRO A 15 -20.62 -10.67 13.27
CA PRO A 15 -20.21 -11.64 14.29
C PRO A 15 -18.98 -12.44 13.87
N LEU A 16 -18.87 -12.81 12.58
CA LEU A 16 -17.71 -13.53 12.04
C LEU A 16 -16.47 -12.63 11.98
N ILE A 17 -16.64 -11.35 11.63
CA ILE A 17 -15.54 -10.37 11.66
C ILE A 17 -15.02 -10.20 13.09
N ALA A 18 -15.91 -10.06 14.07
CA ALA A 18 -15.56 -9.95 15.49
C ALA A 18 -14.85 -11.22 16.00
N LEU A 19 -15.40 -12.41 15.68
CA LEU A 19 -14.78 -13.68 16.02
C LEU A 19 -13.38 -13.83 15.41
N ARG A 20 -13.22 -13.49 14.12
CA ARG A 20 -11.93 -13.53 13.43
C ARG A 20 -10.93 -12.58 14.08
N LEU A 21 -11.36 -11.36 14.44
CA LEU A 21 -10.49 -10.38 15.10
C LEU A 21 -10.04 -10.89 16.48
N TRP A 22 -10.95 -11.48 17.25
CA TRP A 22 -10.65 -12.10 18.55
C TRP A 22 -9.70 -13.30 18.43
N LEU A 23 -9.94 -14.21 17.49
CA LEU A 23 -9.04 -15.34 17.23
C LEU A 23 -7.65 -14.85 16.81
N ARG A 24 -7.58 -13.80 15.99
CA ARG A 24 -6.32 -13.19 15.57
C ARG A 24 -5.60 -12.52 16.72
N SER A 25 -6.33 -11.85 17.62
CA SER A 25 -5.73 -11.20 18.79
C SER A 25 -5.12 -12.19 19.78
N ARG A 26 -5.61 -13.44 19.82
CA ARG A 26 -4.96 -14.51 20.61
C ARG A 26 -3.55 -14.86 20.12
N LYS A 27 -3.29 -14.75 18.81
CA LYS A 27 -1.97 -15.00 18.21
C LYS A 27 -1.11 -13.74 18.14
N ALA A 28 -1.74 -12.58 17.98
CA ALA A 28 -1.08 -11.29 17.84
C ALA A 28 -1.83 -10.23 18.67
N PRO A 29 -1.43 -10.02 19.96
CA PRO A 29 -2.16 -9.17 20.91
C PRO A 29 -2.45 -7.75 20.44
N ALA A 30 -1.59 -7.19 19.57
CA ALA A 30 -1.79 -5.87 18.97
C ALA A 30 -3.13 -5.71 18.22
N TYR A 31 -3.76 -6.81 17.76
CA TYR A 31 -5.09 -6.78 17.13
C TYR A 31 -6.24 -6.52 18.11
N ALA A 32 -6.04 -6.74 19.42
CA ALA A 32 -7.04 -6.39 20.44
C ALA A 32 -7.01 -4.90 20.82
N GLN A 33 -6.00 -4.16 20.38
CA GLN A 33 -5.87 -2.73 20.64
C GLN A 33 -6.61 -1.91 19.57
N ARG A 34 -7.09 -0.73 19.96
CA ARG A 34 -7.69 0.28 19.06
C ARG A 34 -8.81 -0.29 18.16
N VAL A 35 -9.53 -1.31 18.66
CA VAL A 35 -10.64 -1.96 17.93
C VAL A 35 -11.75 -0.96 17.62
N GLY A 36 -11.99 0.01 18.51
CA GLY A 36 -12.96 1.09 18.30
C GLY A 36 -12.74 1.83 16.98
N GLU A 37 -11.48 2.11 16.61
CA GLU A 37 -11.16 2.83 15.37
C GLU A 37 -11.69 2.10 14.13
N ARG A 38 -11.70 0.76 14.16
CA ARG A 38 -12.25 -0.10 13.07
C ARG A 38 -13.76 0.02 12.91
N PHE A 39 -14.44 0.70 13.82
CA PHE A 39 -15.86 1.03 13.75
C PHE A 39 -16.10 2.55 13.80
N ALA A 40 -15.05 3.36 13.62
CA ALA A 40 -15.08 4.80 13.80
C ALA A 40 -15.60 5.23 15.19
N LEU A 41 -15.23 4.47 16.23
CA LEU A 41 -15.54 4.75 17.64
C LEU A 41 -14.25 5.04 18.40
N GLY A 42 -14.20 6.14 19.15
CA GLY A 42 -13.00 6.53 19.89
C GLY A 42 -11.80 6.83 18.98
N LEU A 43 -12.06 7.41 17.79
CA LEU A 43 -10.99 7.91 16.93
C LEU A 43 -10.18 8.99 17.67
N PRO A 44 -8.84 9.01 17.54
CA PRO A 44 -8.03 10.02 18.19
C PRO A 44 -8.36 11.42 17.64
N ALA A 45 -8.06 12.45 18.42
CA ALA A 45 -8.17 13.84 17.97
C ALA A 45 -7.29 14.05 16.74
N MET A 46 -7.86 14.64 15.69
CA MET A 46 -7.23 14.79 14.39
C MET A 46 -7.52 16.17 13.82
N GLN A 47 -6.55 16.74 13.11
CA GLN A 47 -6.74 17.95 12.33
C GLN A 47 -7.67 17.64 11.14
N ARG A 48 -8.66 18.50 10.90
CA ARG A 48 -9.68 18.34 9.86
C ARG A 48 -9.28 19.04 8.56
N GLY A 49 -9.96 18.74 7.46
CA GLY A 49 -9.81 19.51 6.22
C GLY A 49 -8.57 19.16 5.39
N GLY A 50 -8.01 17.97 5.61
CA GLY A 50 -6.75 17.51 5.02
C GLY A 50 -6.90 16.61 3.80
N ILE A 51 -5.82 15.90 3.49
CA ILE A 51 -5.78 14.82 2.50
C ILE A 51 -5.90 13.49 3.24
N TRP A 52 -6.83 12.64 2.82
CA TRP A 52 -6.91 11.26 3.33
C TRP A 52 -6.18 10.33 2.36
N VAL A 53 -5.23 9.55 2.86
CA VAL A 53 -4.52 8.49 2.12
C VAL A 53 -4.80 7.14 2.78
N HIS A 54 -5.26 6.15 2.01
CA HIS A 54 -5.44 4.78 2.48
C HIS A 54 -4.41 3.85 1.85
N ALA A 55 -3.63 3.17 2.69
CA ALA A 55 -2.68 2.12 2.32
C ALA A 55 -2.89 0.90 3.24
N VAL A 56 -3.38 -0.22 2.70
CA VAL A 56 -3.83 -1.35 3.53
C VAL A 56 -2.68 -2.14 4.13
N SER A 57 -1.56 -2.20 3.42
CA SER A 57 -0.41 -3.07 3.73
C SER A 57 0.87 -2.29 4.01
N VAL A 58 1.85 -2.96 4.64
CA VAL A 58 3.19 -2.40 4.87
C VAL A 58 3.86 -2.02 3.54
N GLY A 59 3.68 -2.85 2.50
CA GLY A 59 4.24 -2.60 1.17
C GLY A 59 3.64 -1.35 0.52
N GLU A 60 2.33 -1.17 0.64
CA GLU A 60 1.65 0.04 0.16
C GLU A 60 2.03 1.28 0.97
N SER A 61 2.17 1.18 2.29
CA SER A 61 2.61 2.32 3.11
C SER A 61 4.00 2.80 2.70
N ILE A 62 4.90 1.89 2.36
CA ILE A 62 6.22 2.23 1.81
C ILE A 62 6.08 2.85 0.42
N ALA A 63 5.27 2.23 -0.46
CA ALA A 63 5.05 2.72 -1.82
C ALA A 63 4.38 4.10 -1.86
N ALA A 64 3.50 4.40 -0.91
CA ALA A 64 2.82 5.70 -0.80
C ALA A 64 3.71 6.80 -0.22
N ALA A 65 4.82 6.45 0.45
CA ALA A 65 5.62 7.42 1.19
C ALA A 65 6.21 8.54 0.32
N PRO A 66 6.77 8.29 -0.89
CA PRO A 66 7.23 9.35 -1.78
C PRO A 66 6.10 10.32 -2.18
N MET A 67 4.92 9.79 -2.53
CA MET A 67 3.74 10.60 -2.84
C MET A 67 3.31 11.44 -1.64
N ILE A 68 3.26 10.86 -0.44
CA ILE A 68 2.90 11.60 0.78
C ILE A 68 3.89 12.74 1.04
N ARG A 69 5.20 12.50 0.90
CA ARG A 69 6.23 13.55 1.03
C ARG A 69 6.05 14.66 0.00
N ALA A 70 5.76 14.30 -1.26
CA ALA A 70 5.47 15.27 -2.31
C ALA A 70 4.20 16.09 -2.01
N LEU A 71 3.15 15.47 -1.48
CA LEU A 71 1.92 16.15 -1.06
C LEU A 71 2.18 17.12 0.10
N LEU A 72 2.98 16.72 1.10
CA LEU A 72 3.37 17.60 2.22
C LEU A 72 4.18 18.81 1.78
N ALA A 73 5.02 18.66 0.76
CA ALA A 73 5.78 19.75 0.17
C ALA A 73 4.89 20.68 -0.66
N ARG A 74 3.95 20.11 -1.43
CA ARG A 74 3.06 20.87 -2.32
C ARG A 74 1.93 21.59 -1.58
N TYR A 75 1.43 21.01 -0.49
CA TYR A 75 0.32 21.51 0.30
C TYR A 75 0.71 21.64 1.78
N PRO A 76 1.65 22.54 2.11
CA PRO A 76 2.26 22.60 3.43
C PRO A 76 1.28 22.87 4.58
N GLN A 77 0.14 23.46 4.27
CA GLN A 77 -0.94 23.85 5.19
C GLN A 77 -1.99 22.76 5.44
N LEU A 78 -1.97 21.65 4.70
CA LEU A 78 -2.98 20.60 4.83
C LEU A 78 -2.45 19.45 5.69
N PRO A 79 -3.21 18.97 6.69
CA PRO A 79 -2.87 17.73 7.37
C PRO A 79 -3.05 16.54 6.42
N ILE A 80 -2.29 15.47 6.66
CA ILE A 80 -2.46 14.20 5.95
C ILE A 80 -2.87 13.12 6.93
N THR A 81 -4.06 12.55 6.72
CA THR A 81 -4.54 11.39 7.48
C THR A 81 -4.21 10.13 6.71
N ILE A 82 -3.35 9.28 7.26
CA ILE A 82 -3.02 7.99 6.66
C ILE A 82 -3.81 6.90 7.39
N THR A 83 -4.49 6.02 6.67
CA THR A 83 -5.16 4.86 7.26
C THR A 83 -4.60 3.54 6.74
N CYS A 84 -4.56 2.54 7.61
CA CYS A 84 -4.26 1.15 7.26
C CYS A 84 -5.20 0.20 8.01
N MET A 85 -5.03 -1.12 7.85
CA MET A 85 -5.87 -2.10 8.55
C MET A 85 -5.10 -3.04 9.47
N THR A 86 -3.76 -2.98 9.52
CA THR A 86 -2.92 -3.94 10.25
C THR A 86 -1.98 -3.24 11.24
N PRO A 87 -1.67 -3.86 12.40
CA PRO A 87 -0.71 -3.31 13.35
C PRO A 87 0.67 -3.06 12.75
N THR A 88 1.18 -3.98 11.93
CA THR A 88 2.47 -3.79 11.24
C THR A 88 2.44 -2.62 10.26
N GLY A 89 1.30 -2.40 9.58
CA GLY A 89 1.09 -1.20 8.76
C GLY A 89 1.11 0.08 9.59
N SER A 90 0.44 0.08 10.75
CA SER A 90 0.42 1.21 11.69
C SER A 90 1.81 1.55 12.20
N GLU A 91 2.57 0.56 12.67
CA GLU A 91 3.95 0.74 13.13
C GLU A 91 4.84 1.30 12.03
N ARG A 92 4.72 0.78 10.80
CA ARG A 92 5.49 1.30 9.65
C ARG A 92 5.13 2.74 9.33
N ILE A 93 3.85 3.11 9.32
CA ILE A 93 3.41 4.49 9.06
C ILE A 93 3.97 5.43 10.12
N GLN A 94 3.84 5.06 11.40
CA GLN A 94 4.36 5.85 12.52
C GLN A 94 5.88 6.01 12.42
N SER A 95 6.61 4.96 12.07
CA SER A 95 8.06 5.02 11.87
C SER A 95 8.47 5.91 10.70
N LEU A 96 7.78 5.82 9.55
CA LEU A 96 8.12 6.60 8.35
C LEU A 96 7.91 8.11 8.53
N PHE A 97 6.97 8.51 9.38
CA PHE A 97 6.53 9.89 9.56
C PHE A 97 6.64 10.38 11.02
N ALA A 98 7.47 9.73 11.85
CA ALA A 98 7.60 10.04 13.28
C ALA A 98 7.93 11.52 13.58
N HIS A 99 8.62 12.18 12.67
CA HIS A 99 9.05 13.58 12.80
C HIS A 99 8.21 14.55 11.95
N GLU A 100 7.07 14.11 11.43
CA GLU A 100 6.19 14.94 10.61
C GLU A 100 4.86 15.20 11.33
N PRO A 101 4.71 16.34 12.04
CA PRO A 101 3.54 16.62 12.87
C PRO A 101 2.23 16.80 12.08
N ARG A 102 2.30 16.98 10.76
CA ARG A 102 1.13 17.10 9.88
C ARG A 102 0.57 15.74 9.46
N VAL A 103 1.33 14.67 9.66
CA VAL A 103 0.88 13.30 9.37
C VAL A 103 0.24 12.70 10.62
N GLN A 104 -1.02 12.32 10.48
CA GLN A 104 -1.80 11.66 11.51
C GLN A 104 -2.27 10.29 11.03
N HIS A 105 -2.49 9.35 11.97
CA HIS A 105 -2.79 7.97 11.63
C HIS A 105 -3.90 7.36 12.49
N CYS A 106 -4.82 6.63 11.85
CA CYS A 106 -5.74 5.69 12.50
C CYS A 106 -5.97 4.44 11.65
N TYR A 107 -6.60 3.42 12.22
CA TYR A 107 -7.12 2.33 11.40
C TYR A 107 -8.32 2.81 10.57
N LEU A 108 -8.38 2.34 9.31
CA LEU A 108 -9.57 2.53 8.51
C LEU A 108 -10.73 1.75 9.15
N PRO A 109 -11.91 2.38 9.33
CA PRO A 109 -13.08 1.64 9.74
C PRO A 109 -13.46 0.57 8.72
N TYR A 110 -14.12 -0.48 9.18
CA TYR A 110 -14.74 -1.44 8.27
C TYR A 110 -15.78 -0.76 7.40
N ASP A 111 -16.04 -1.33 6.21
CA ASP A 111 -16.87 -0.75 5.15
C ASP A 111 -18.38 -0.80 5.45
N PHE A 112 -18.77 -0.42 6.66
CA PHE A 112 -20.14 -0.12 7.02
C PHE A 112 -20.48 1.33 6.63
N PRO A 113 -21.67 1.59 6.08
CA PRO A 113 -22.08 2.94 5.70
C PRO A 113 -21.98 3.94 6.86
N TRP A 114 -22.34 3.54 8.08
CA TRP A 114 -22.30 4.40 9.26
C TRP A 114 -20.87 4.62 9.78
N ALA A 115 -19.99 3.62 9.71
CA ALA A 115 -18.61 3.74 10.15
C ALA A 115 -17.80 4.62 9.18
N ALA A 116 -17.94 4.38 7.88
CA ALA A 116 -17.36 5.19 6.82
C ALA A 116 -17.84 6.65 6.93
N GLY A 117 -19.15 6.86 7.13
CA GLY A 117 -19.72 8.19 7.34
C GLY A 117 -19.12 8.92 8.54
N ARG A 118 -19.11 8.28 9.72
CA ARG A 118 -18.53 8.86 10.95
C ARG A 118 -17.06 9.22 10.80
N PHE A 119 -16.27 8.36 10.15
CA PHE A 119 -14.86 8.64 9.90
C PHE A 119 -14.67 9.85 9.00
N LEU A 120 -15.40 9.92 7.87
CA LEU A 120 -15.32 11.07 6.97
C LEU A 120 -15.81 12.37 7.64
N ASP A 121 -16.82 12.29 8.51
CA ASP A 121 -17.29 13.44 9.30
C ASP A 121 -16.26 13.86 10.36
N HIS A 122 -15.48 12.93 10.89
CA HIS A 122 -14.42 13.20 11.88
C HIS A 122 -13.23 13.93 11.27
N ILE A 123 -12.76 13.50 10.09
CA ILE A 123 -11.55 14.03 9.44
C ILE A 123 -11.82 15.08 8.36
N GLN A 124 -13.04 15.12 7.79
CA GLN A 124 -13.48 16.06 6.76
C GLN A 124 -12.46 16.26 5.64
N PRO A 125 -12.04 15.21 4.91
CA PRO A 125 -10.97 15.32 3.94
C PRO A 125 -11.44 16.12 2.72
N LYS A 126 -10.52 16.89 2.14
CA LYS A 126 -10.73 17.59 0.87
C LYS A 126 -10.62 16.65 -0.34
N ILE A 127 -9.90 15.54 -0.18
CA ILE A 127 -9.69 14.51 -1.19
C ILE A 127 -9.33 13.19 -0.50
N GLY A 128 -9.84 12.07 -1.02
CA GLY A 128 -9.45 10.72 -0.63
C GLY A 128 -8.56 10.09 -1.69
N VAL A 129 -7.44 9.48 -1.26
CA VAL A 129 -6.50 8.76 -2.13
C VAL A 129 -6.39 7.33 -1.62
N ILE A 130 -6.83 6.37 -2.43
CA ILE A 130 -6.78 4.95 -2.15
C ILE A 130 -5.61 4.36 -2.93
N MET A 131 -4.73 3.61 -2.27
CA MET A 131 -3.59 2.96 -2.93
C MET A 131 -3.98 1.60 -3.53
N GLU A 132 -3.46 1.33 -4.73
CA GLU A 132 -3.55 0.06 -5.45
C GLU A 132 -4.98 -0.44 -5.73
N THR A 133 -5.52 -1.43 -5.00
CA THR A 133 -6.80 -2.09 -5.32
C THR A 133 -7.74 -2.31 -4.14
N GLU A 134 -7.75 -1.39 -3.18
CA GLU A 134 -8.63 -1.48 -2.01
C GLU A 134 -9.92 -0.69 -2.23
N LEU A 135 -10.74 -1.15 -3.18
CA LEU A 135 -12.03 -0.53 -3.50
C LEU A 135 -13.11 -0.94 -2.49
N TRP A 136 -13.54 0.02 -1.67
CA TRP A 136 -14.53 -0.15 -0.61
C TRP A 136 -15.85 0.56 -0.98
N PRO A 137 -16.91 -0.18 -1.37
CA PRO A 137 -18.12 0.41 -1.90
C PRO A 137 -18.77 1.47 -1.01
N ASN A 138 -18.80 1.27 0.32
CA ASN A 138 -19.44 2.23 1.21
C ASN A 138 -18.55 3.45 1.50
N HIS A 139 -17.24 3.30 1.62
CA HIS A 139 -16.34 4.46 1.73
C HIS A 139 -16.40 5.35 0.48
N ILE A 140 -16.30 4.75 -0.72
CA ILE A 140 -16.38 5.48 -1.99
C ILE A 140 -17.73 6.21 -2.10
N HIS A 141 -18.82 5.51 -1.80
CA HIS A 141 -20.15 6.13 -1.82
C HIS A 141 -20.31 7.25 -0.79
N GLN A 142 -19.76 7.11 0.42
CA GLN A 142 -19.83 8.15 1.45
C GLN A 142 -18.96 9.37 1.11
N CYS A 143 -17.85 9.19 0.39
CA CYS A 143 -17.09 10.28 -0.21
C CYS A 143 -17.91 11.00 -1.28
N ALA A 144 -18.48 10.27 -2.24
CA ALA A 144 -19.29 10.83 -3.31
C ALA A 144 -20.50 11.61 -2.78
N LYS A 145 -21.21 11.05 -1.78
CA LYS A 145 -22.33 11.71 -1.11
C LYS A 145 -21.95 13.05 -0.46
N ARG A 146 -20.70 13.22 -0.04
CA ARG A 146 -20.14 14.45 0.57
C ARG A 146 -19.45 15.35 -0.44
N GLY A 147 -19.43 14.99 -1.73
CA GLY A 147 -18.68 15.72 -2.75
C GLY A 147 -17.16 15.66 -2.56
N ILE A 148 -16.63 14.66 -1.85
CA ILE A 148 -15.20 14.47 -1.64
C ILE A 148 -14.64 13.72 -2.87
N PRO A 149 -13.76 14.34 -3.68
CA PRO A 149 -13.12 13.66 -4.79
C PRO A 149 -12.30 12.47 -4.30
N THR A 150 -12.40 11.35 -5.00
CA THR A 150 -11.72 10.11 -4.62
C THR A 150 -10.87 9.60 -5.77
N VAL A 151 -9.61 9.32 -5.49
CA VAL A 151 -8.59 8.89 -6.45
C VAL A 151 -8.12 7.49 -6.09
N LEU A 152 -8.02 6.61 -7.08
CA LEU A 152 -7.27 5.35 -6.95
C LEU A 152 -5.86 5.58 -7.52
N ALA A 153 -4.86 5.61 -6.66
CA ALA A 153 -3.47 5.88 -6.99
C ALA A 153 -2.66 4.58 -7.15
N ASN A 154 -1.71 4.58 -8.10
CA ASN A 154 -0.89 3.41 -8.43
C ASN A 154 -1.75 2.15 -8.68
N ALA A 155 -2.91 2.33 -9.32
CA ALA A 155 -3.95 1.33 -9.43
C ALA A 155 -3.48 0.13 -10.26
N ARG A 156 -3.71 -1.09 -9.75
CA ARG A 156 -3.30 -2.34 -10.40
C ARG A 156 -4.37 -3.41 -10.37
N LEU A 157 -5.05 -3.63 -11.49
CA LEU A 157 -6.10 -4.64 -11.56
C LEU A 157 -5.65 -5.87 -12.35
N SER A 158 -5.39 -6.99 -11.67
CA SER A 158 -5.11 -8.27 -12.33
C SER A 158 -6.33 -8.78 -13.12
N GLU A 159 -6.11 -9.63 -14.12
CA GLU A 159 -7.21 -10.25 -14.88
C GLU A 159 -8.16 -11.05 -13.97
N ARG A 160 -7.61 -11.79 -13.01
CA ARG A 160 -8.39 -12.54 -12.01
C ARG A 160 -9.28 -11.60 -11.19
N SER A 161 -8.72 -10.49 -10.71
CA SER A 161 -9.46 -9.48 -9.95
C SER A 161 -10.54 -8.84 -10.81
N ALA A 162 -10.22 -8.47 -12.06
CA ALA A 162 -11.18 -7.90 -13.00
C ALA A 162 -12.38 -8.82 -13.23
N ARG A 163 -12.15 -10.12 -13.46
CA ARG A 163 -13.24 -11.11 -13.54
C ARG A 163 -14.08 -11.16 -12.26
N GLY A 164 -13.43 -11.11 -11.09
CA GLY A 164 -14.10 -11.08 -9.79
C GLY A 164 -15.05 -9.89 -9.63
N TYR A 165 -14.58 -8.68 -9.95
CA TYR A 165 -15.40 -7.47 -9.96
C TYR A 165 -16.52 -7.55 -11.00
N GLY A 166 -16.23 -8.05 -12.20
CA GLY A 166 -17.22 -8.21 -13.27
C GLY A 166 -18.42 -9.09 -12.90
N ARG A 167 -18.22 -10.13 -12.08
CA ARG A 167 -19.31 -10.98 -11.58
C ARG A 167 -20.35 -10.23 -10.73
N PHE A 168 -19.95 -9.10 -10.14
CA PHE A 168 -20.82 -8.27 -9.31
C PHE A 168 -20.99 -6.86 -9.91
N ALA A 169 -21.22 -6.78 -11.23
CA ALA A 169 -21.35 -5.52 -11.96
C ALA A 169 -22.31 -4.50 -11.32
N GLY A 170 -23.43 -4.94 -10.71
CA GLY A 170 -24.37 -4.06 -10.00
C GLY A 170 -23.83 -3.41 -8.72
N LEU A 171 -22.71 -3.88 -8.18
CA LEU A 171 -21.96 -3.26 -7.09
C LEU A 171 -20.77 -2.47 -7.66
N THR A 172 -20.04 -3.07 -8.60
CA THR A 172 -18.81 -2.52 -9.16
C THR A 172 -19.04 -1.29 -10.01
N ARG A 173 -19.94 -1.34 -11.01
CA ARG A 173 -20.13 -0.23 -11.95
C ARG A 173 -20.50 1.08 -11.24
N PRO A 174 -21.50 1.13 -10.32
CA PRO A 174 -21.82 2.36 -9.62
C PRO A 174 -20.66 2.88 -8.76
N MET A 175 -19.94 1.99 -8.08
CA MET A 175 -18.78 2.36 -7.27
C MET A 175 -17.65 2.97 -8.11
N LEU A 176 -17.32 2.36 -9.26
CA LEU A 176 -16.30 2.90 -10.15
C LEU A 176 -16.74 4.23 -10.79
N ALA A 177 -18.04 4.38 -11.06
CA ALA A 177 -18.63 5.61 -11.58
C ALA A 177 -18.71 6.73 -10.53
N GLU A 178 -18.40 6.48 -9.26
CA GLU A 178 -18.29 7.52 -8.21
C GLU A 178 -16.86 8.06 -8.06
N MET A 179 -15.88 7.36 -8.62
CA MET A 179 -14.48 7.77 -8.53
C MET A 179 -14.19 8.99 -9.41
N SER A 180 -13.27 9.84 -8.96
CA SER A 180 -12.86 11.05 -9.67
C SER A 180 -11.66 10.81 -10.58
N LEU A 181 -10.76 9.89 -10.22
CA LEU A 181 -9.59 9.53 -11.02
C LEU A 181 -9.09 8.11 -10.68
N PHE A 182 -8.64 7.39 -11.71
CA PHE A 182 -7.87 6.16 -11.64
C PHE A 182 -6.50 6.44 -12.25
N ALA A 183 -5.47 6.59 -11.42
CA ALA A 183 -4.08 6.67 -11.85
C ALA A 183 -3.50 5.26 -11.90
N VAL A 184 -3.56 4.65 -13.09
CA VAL A 184 -3.22 3.23 -13.32
C VAL A 184 -1.78 3.05 -13.78
N GLN A 185 -1.24 1.85 -13.54
CA GLN A 185 0.17 1.55 -13.86
C GLN A 185 0.41 1.35 -15.36
N THR A 186 -0.47 0.65 -16.06
CA THR A 186 -0.33 0.40 -17.51
C THR A 186 -1.66 0.54 -18.25
N GLU A 187 -1.59 0.60 -19.58
CA GLU A 187 -2.78 0.62 -20.45
C GLU A 187 -3.63 -0.65 -20.29
N THR A 188 -3.03 -1.78 -19.94
CA THR A 188 -3.78 -3.02 -19.71
C THR A 188 -4.69 -2.90 -18.49
N GLU A 189 -4.21 -2.28 -17.41
CA GLU A 189 -5.07 -1.97 -16.26
C GLU A 189 -6.09 -0.90 -16.59
N ALA A 190 -5.73 0.12 -17.38
CA ALA A 190 -6.66 1.15 -17.85
C ALA A 190 -7.88 0.52 -18.54
N GLN A 191 -7.63 -0.39 -19.48
CA GLN A 191 -8.70 -1.07 -20.21
C GLN A 191 -9.59 -1.89 -19.28
N ARG A 192 -9.01 -2.65 -18.33
CA ARG A 192 -9.79 -3.45 -17.38
C ARG A 192 -10.73 -2.58 -16.52
N PHE A 193 -10.28 -1.40 -16.08
CA PHE A 193 -11.15 -0.49 -15.33
C PHE A 193 -12.27 0.08 -16.21
N ARG A 194 -11.97 0.46 -17.47
CA ARG A 194 -12.98 0.91 -18.44
C ARG A 194 -14.03 -0.18 -18.71
N ASP A 195 -13.61 -1.43 -18.92
CA ASP A 195 -14.51 -2.56 -19.16
C ASP A 195 -15.44 -2.84 -17.96
N LEU A 196 -14.96 -2.56 -16.74
CA LEU A 196 -15.74 -2.68 -15.51
C LEU A 196 -16.68 -1.51 -15.25
N GLY A 197 -16.64 -0.46 -16.08
CA GLY A 197 -17.53 0.70 -16.01
C GLY A 197 -16.93 1.94 -15.33
N ALA A 198 -15.61 2.02 -15.19
CA ALA A 198 -14.97 3.31 -14.89
C ALA A 198 -15.18 4.29 -16.06
N ARG A 199 -15.44 5.56 -15.75
CA ARG A 199 -15.60 6.60 -16.77
C ARG A 199 -14.27 6.80 -17.53
N PRO A 200 -14.22 6.72 -18.87
CA PRO A 200 -12.98 6.77 -19.63
C PRO A 200 -12.13 8.03 -19.35
N GLU A 201 -12.78 9.19 -19.20
CA GLU A 201 -12.13 10.47 -18.92
C GLU A 201 -11.49 10.55 -17.53
N CYS A 202 -11.82 9.61 -16.65
CA CYS A 202 -11.26 9.52 -15.30
C CYS A 202 -10.19 8.44 -15.18
N VAL A 203 -9.77 7.80 -16.27
CA VAL A 203 -8.70 6.78 -16.25
C VAL A 203 -7.46 7.36 -16.93
N THR A 204 -6.34 7.40 -16.20
CA THR A 204 -5.07 7.94 -16.71
C THR A 204 -3.93 6.99 -16.36
N VAL A 205 -3.10 6.66 -17.35
CA VAL A 205 -1.89 5.87 -17.12
C VAL A 205 -0.80 6.78 -16.58
N THR A 206 -0.32 6.50 -15.36
CA THR A 206 0.72 7.28 -14.67
C THR A 206 2.01 6.52 -14.45
N GLY A 207 2.04 5.21 -14.76
CA GLY A 207 3.15 4.34 -14.39
C GLY A 207 3.07 3.89 -12.93
N SER A 208 4.12 3.20 -12.46
CA SER A 208 4.17 2.71 -11.08
C SER A 208 5.01 3.59 -10.18
N ILE A 209 4.44 3.96 -9.03
CA ILE A 209 5.13 4.73 -7.98
C ILE A 209 6.37 4.00 -7.43
N LYS A 210 6.48 2.69 -7.66
CA LYS A 210 7.66 1.89 -7.27
C LYS A 210 8.93 2.30 -8.01
N PHE A 211 8.79 3.04 -9.12
CA PHE A 211 9.91 3.60 -9.87
C PHE A 211 10.24 5.04 -9.48
N ASP A 212 9.40 5.70 -8.67
CA ASP A 212 9.62 7.07 -8.17
C ASP A 212 10.57 7.07 -6.95
N LEU A 213 11.69 6.35 -7.08
CA LEU A 213 12.72 6.26 -6.06
C LEU A 213 13.73 7.40 -6.23
N THR A 214 13.81 8.27 -5.22
CA THR A 214 14.95 9.18 -5.10
C THR A 214 16.12 8.42 -4.49
N ILE A 215 17.19 8.24 -5.25
CA ILE A 215 18.46 7.73 -4.72
C ILE A 215 19.11 8.86 -3.92
N ASP A 216 19.35 8.64 -2.63
CA ASP A 216 20.09 9.58 -1.78
C ASP A 216 21.48 9.81 -2.41
N PRO A 217 21.87 11.06 -2.75
CA PRO A 217 23.19 11.34 -3.29
C PRO A 217 24.34 10.79 -2.43
N GLN A 218 24.15 10.75 -1.10
CA GLN A 218 25.14 10.20 -0.16
C GLN A 218 25.24 8.67 -0.25
N LEU A 219 24.25 7.98 -0.81
CA LEU A 219 24.28 6.52 -0.94
C LEU A 219 25.45 6.08 -1.82
N LEU A 220 25.77 6.83 -2.87
CA LEU A 220 26.90 6.52 -3.74
C LEU A 220 28.23 6.67 -3.00
N GLU A 221 28.40 7.74 -2.23
CA GLU A 221 29.58 7.95 -1.38
C GLU A 221 29.74 6.84 -0.35
N ARG A 222 28.65 6.46 0.32
CA ARG A 222 28.65 5.36 1.29
C ARG A 222 28.95 4.02 0.64
N ALA A 223 28.44 3.78 -0.56
CA ALA A 223 28.75 2.56 -1.32
C ALA A 223 30.23 2.49 -1.69
N VAL A 224 30.85 3.61 -2.09
CA VAL A 224 32.30 3.68 -2.35
C VAL A 224 33.10 3.43 -1.08
N GLN A 225 32.77 4.11 0.03
CA GLN A 225 33.41 3.90 1.33
C GLN A 225 33.29 2.44 1.80
N GLN A 226 32.14 1.81 1.58
CA GLN A 226 31.92 0.41 1.93
C GLN A 226 32.77 -0.54 1.06
N ARG A 227 32.90 -0.24 -0.24
CA ARG A 227 33.80 -0.99 -1.12
C ARG A 227 35.26 -0.84 -0.72
N GLU A 228 35.68 0.34 -0.27
CA GLU A 228 37.02 0.58 0.30
C GLU A 228 37.25 -0.25 1.55
N GLN A 229 36.32 -0.22 2.51
CA GLN A 229 36.40 -1.00 3.75
C GLN A 229 36.50 -2.50 3.50
N TRP A 230 35.78 -3.01 2.50
CA TRP A 230 35.83 -4.42 2.11
C TRP A 230 37.01 -4.76 1.19
N GLN A 231 37.84 -3.78 0.83
CA GLN A 231 38.96 -3.94 -0.10
C GLN A 231 38.52 -4.49 -1.46
N THR A 232 37.37 -4.01 -1.95
CA THR A 232 36.73 -4.50 -3.19
C THR A 232 36.73 -3.48 -4.33
N LEU A 233 37.43 -2.35 -4.20
CA LEU A 233 37.45 -1.32 -5.24
C LEU A 233 37.98 -1.82 -6.60
N GLN A 234 38.98 -2.69 -6.57
CA GLN A 234 39.71 -3.16 -7.78
C GLN A 234 39.21 -4.50 -8.33
N ARG A 235 38.30 -5.18 -7.63
CA ARG A 235 37.76 -6.48 -8.06
C ARG A 235 36.31 -6.37 -8.50
N PRO A 236 35.85 -7.18 -9.46
CA PRO A 236 34.43 -7.23 -9.82
C PRO A 236 33.59 -7.70 -8.62
N VAL A 237 32.53 -6.96 -8.32
CA VAL A 237 31.56 -7.33 -7.28
C VAL A 237 30.19 -7.42 -7.92
N TRP A 238 29.47 -8.50 -7.63
CA TRP A 238 28.08 -8.67 -8.05
C TRP A 238 27.26 -9.22 -6.89
N ILE A 239 25.97 -8.92 -6.90
CA ILE A 239 25.07 -9.21 -5.80
C ILE A 239 23.86 -10.02 -6.29
N ALA A 240 23.55 -11.08 -5.57
CA ALA A 240 22.29 -11.80 -5.68
C ALA A 240 21.50 -11.56 -4.39
N ALA A 241 20.50 -10.69 -4.48
CA ALA A 241 19.72 -10.25 -3.33
C ALA A 241 18.29 -10.82 -3.35
N SER A 242 17.77 -11.16 -2.17
CA SER A 242 16.46 -11.77 -1.96
C SER A 242 16.29 -13.14 -2.62
N THR A 243 17.32 -13.98 -2.62
CA THR A 243 17.25 -15.33 -3.18
C THR A 243 16.39 -16.29 -2.34
N HIS A 244 15.64 -17.15 -3.01
CA HIS A 244 14.84 -18.24 -2.45
C HIS A 244 15.54 -19.59 -2.62
N ALA A 245 15.09 -20.59 -1.86
CA ALA A 245 15.64 -21.95 -1.96
C ALA A 245 15.52 -22.49 -3.39
N GLY A 246 16.63 -23.02 -3.93
CA GLY A 246 16.75 -23.44 -5.32
C GLY A 246 17.33 -22.38 -6.26
N GLU A 247 17.36 -21.10 -5.86
CA GLU A 247 18.02 -20.04 -6.65
C GLU A 247 19.50 -19.89 -6.27
N ASP A 248 19.85 -20.15 -5.01
CA ASP A 248 21.21 -19.97 -4.49
C ASP A 248 22.23 -20.88 -5.19
N GLU A 249 21.86 -22.15 -5.41
CA GLU A 249 22.72 -23.14 -6.08
C GLU A 249 23.03 -22.74 -7.53
N VAL A 250 22.05 -22.13 -8.20
CA VAL A 250 22.21 -21.62 -9.57
C VAL A 250 23.15 -20.41 -9.58
N VAL A 251 22.98 -19.48 -8.64
CA VAL A 251 23.87 -18.31 -8.50
C VAL A 251 25.30 -18.73 -8.16
N LEU A 252 25.48 -19.69 -7.25
CA LEU A 252 26.80 -20.21 -6.87
C LEU A 252 27.48 -20.94 -8.04
N ALA A 253 26.73 -21.73 -8.81
CA ALA A 253 27.25 -22.36 -10.02
C ALA A 253 27.68 -21.33 -11.08
N ALA A 254 26.87 -20.29 -11.29
CA ALA A 254 27.23 -19.17 -12.16
C ALA A 254 28.48 -18.43 -11.64
N HIS A 255 28.61 -18.25 -10.32
CA HIS A 255 29.80 -17.65 -9.73
C HIS A 255 31.06 -18.46 -9.99
N ARG A 256 31.01 -19.79 -9.83
CA ARG A 256 32.14 -20.67 -10.15
C ARG A 256 32.58 -20.52 -11.60
N THR A 257 31.63 -20.43 -12.53
CA THR A 257 31.91 -20.20 -13.95
C THR A 257 32.54 -18.82 -14.18
N LEU A 258 32.03 -17.78 -13.51
CA LEU A 258 32.60 -16.43 -13.59
C LEU A 258 34.05 -16.38 -13.11
N MET A 259 34.38 -17.15 -12.05
CA MET A 259 35.74 -17.23 -11.52
C MET A 259 36.77 -17.80 -12.51
N GLU A 260 36.35 -18.52 -13.55
CA GLU A 260 37.25 -19.01 -14.61
C GLU A 260 37.85 -17.87 -15.44
N THR A 261 37.12 -16.76 -15.59
CA THR A 261 37.56 -15.57 -16.35
C THR A 261 37.91 -14.38 -15.47
N HIS A 262 37.31 -14.30 -14.27
CA HIS A 262 37.52 -13.24 -13.29
C HIS A 262 37.80 -13.89 -11.93
N ALA A 263 39.02 -14.38 -11.75
CA ALA A 263 39.42 -15.18 -10.59
C ALA A 263 39.24 -14.45 -9.23
N ASP A 264 39.25 -13.13 -9.25
CA ASP A 264 39.00 -12.28 -8.10
C ASP A 264 37.57 -11.74 -8.06
N ALA A 265 36.60 -12.24 -8.81
CA ALA A 265 35.21 -11.81 -8.65
C ALA A 265 34.70 -12.09 -7.21
N LEU A 266 33.89 -11.20 -6.64
CA LEU A 266 33.24 -11.39 -5.34
C LEU A 266 31.72 -11.44 -5.52
N LEU A 267 31.11 -12.54 -5.09
CA LEU A 267 29.67 -12.65 -4.94
C LEU A 267 29.24 -12.20 -3.54
N ILE A 268 28.27 -11.29 -3.48
CA ILE A 268 27.48 -11.02 -2.28
C ILE A 268 26.13 -11.74 -2.43
N LEU A 269 25.88 -12.76 -1.61
CA LEU A 269 24.64 -13.53 -1.63
C LEU A 269 23.77 -13.16 -0.41
N VAL A 270 22.54 -12.70 -0.63
CA VAL A 270 21.63 -12.25 0.43
C VAL A 270 20.29 -13.00 0.31
N PRO A 271 20.11 -14.12 1.04
CA PRO A 271 18.85 -14.85 1.05
C PRO A 271 17.67 -13.99 1.49
N ARG A 272 16.47 -14.31 0.99
CA ARG A 272 15.23 -13.62 1.38
C ARG A 272 14.90 -13.77 2.86
N HIS A 273 15.25 -14.92 3.45
CA HIS A 273 14.94 -15.27 4.84
C HIS A 273 16.23 -15.34 5.68
N PRO A 274 16.36 -14.56 6.77
CA PRO A 274 17.57 -14.53 7.59
C PRO A 274 18.02 -15.89 8.15
N GLU A 275 17.06 -16.77 8.43
CA GLU A 275 17.30 -18.15 8.89
C GLU A 275 18.21 -18.95 7.95
N ARG A 276 18.30 -18.56 6.67
CA ARG A 276 19.09 -19.23 5.65
C ARG A 276 20.51 -18.70 5.51
N PHE A 277 20.89 -17.62 6.20
CA PHE A 277 22.19 -16.97 6.00
C PHE A 277 23.37 -17.90 6.29
N ASN A 278 23.21 -18.83 7.22
CA ASN A 278 24.25 -19.82 7.55
C ASN A 278 24.21 -21.07 6.66
N SER A 279 23.17 -21.23 5.84
CA SER A 279 22.93 -22.44 5.03
C SER A 279 23.38 -22.32 3.58
N VAL A 280 23.85 -21.14 3.16
CA VAL A 280 24.27 -20.82 1.80
C VAL A 280 25.71 -20.35 1.76
#